data_AF-A0A958CPZ3-F1
#
_entry.id   AF-A0A958CPZ3-F1
#
_cell.length_a   1.000
_cell.length_b   1.000
_cell.length_c   1.000
_cell.angle_alpha   90.00
_cell.angle_beta   90.00
_cell.angle_gamma   90.00
#
_symmetry.space_group_name_H-M   'P 1'
#
loop_
_entity.id
_entity.type
_entity.pdbx_description
1 polymer ?
#
loop_
_entity_poly.entity_id
_entity_poly.type
_entity_poly.pdbx_seq_one_letter_code
_entity_poly.pdbx_strand_id
1 'polypeptide(L)'
;MNRSDVVSALNLPDSARVDQRVPKKLLLENGAPTASDKRLITDAIEDIQWLAALKPNTIGVPEYRDTQREYLEVAVLAVTLR
;
A
#
# COMPACT_ATOMS: atom_id res chain seq x y z
N MET A 1 -0.69 19.81 6.99
CA MET A 1 -1.41 18.53 6.82
C MET A 1 -0.41 17.41 7.08
N ASN A 2 -0.61 16.65 8.14
CA ASN A 2 0.22 15.50 8.51
C ASN A 2 -0.39 14.19 7.94
N ARG A 3 0.30 13.06 8.11
CA ARG A 3 -0.15 11.74 7.62
C ARG A 3 -1.57 11.40 8.08
N SER A 4 -1.88 11.64 9.36
CA SER A 4 -3.19 11.31 9.95
C SER A 4 -4.30 12.14 9.32
N ASP A 5 -4.03 13.39 8.97
CA ASP A 5 -5.00 14.26 8.28
C ASP A 5 -5.37 13.69 6.90
N VAL A 6 -4.37 13.24 6.12
CA VAL A 6 -4.60 12.65 4.78
C VAL A 6 -5.39 11.34 4.90
N VAL A 7 -4.99 10.45 5.82
CA VAL A 7 -5.69 9.17 6.03
C VAL A 7 -7.13 9.40 6.49
N SER A 8 -7.36 10.38 7.36
CA SER A 8 -8.71 10.73 7.82
C SER A 8 -9.56 11.29 6.68
N ALA A 9 -8.97 12.08 5.78
CA ALA A 9 -9.66 12.63 4.63
C ALA A 9 -10.12 11.56 3.61
N LEU A 10 -9.48 10.39 3.59
CA LEU A 10 -9.93 9.26 2.75
C LEU A 10 -11.26 8.66 3.22
N ASN A 11 -11.63 8.86 4.51
CA ASN A 11 -12.88 8.40 5.10
C ASN A 11 -13.22 6.93 4.76
N LEU A 12 -12.22 6.06 4.85
CA LEU A 12 -12.35 4.64 4.49
C LEU A 12 -13.23 3.90 5.51
N PRO A 13 -14.09 2.97 5.07
CA PRO A 13 -14.90 2.17 5.97
C PRO A 13 -14.03 1.20 6.79
N ASP A 14 -14.47 0.89 8.00
CA ASP A 14 -13.72 -0.02 8.89
C ASP A 14 -13.54 -1.42 8.30
N SER A 15 -14.47 -1.88 7.47
CA SER A 15 -14.39 -3.15 6.75
C SER A 15 -13.21 -3.23 5.76
N ALA A 16 -12.65 -2.08 5.35
CA ALA A 16 -11.50 -2.03 4.45
C ALA A 16 -10.15 -1.95 5.19
N ARG A 17 -10.15 -1.71 6.51
CA ARG A 17 -8.91 -1.53 7.29
C ARG A 17 -8.11 -2.82 7.39
N VAL A 18 -6.79 -2.68 7.28
CA VAL A 18 -5.82 -3.77 7.43
C VAL A 18 -4.92 -3.50 8.64
N ASP A 19 -4.41 -2.27 8.77
CA ASP A 19 -3.59 -1.79 9.88
C ASP A 19 -2.40 -2.70 10.24
N GLN A 20 -1.65 -3.14 9.22
CA GLN A 20 -0.49 -4.03 9.38
C GLN A 20 0.81 -3.35 8.94
N ARG A 21 1.91 -3.71 9.61
CA ARG A 21 3.26 -3.32 9.18
C ARG A 21 3.71 -4.16 7.99
N VAL A 22 4.32 -3.53 6.99
CA VAL A 22 4.94 -4.22 5.85
C VAL A 22 6.45 -4.29 6.04
N PRO A 23 7.04 -5.51 6.16
CA PRO A 23 8.49 -5.66 6.25
C PRO A 23 9.19 -5.20 4.96
N LYS A 24 10.24 -4.37 5.07
CA LYS A 24 11.07 -3.96 3.92
C LYS A 24 11.62 -5.15 3.13
N LYS A 25 11.84 -6.28 3.81
CA LYS A 25 12.29 -7.54 3.20
C LYS A 25 11.41 -7.96 2.02
N LEU A 26 10.09 -7.75 2.09
CA LEU A 26 9.17 -8.06 0.99
C LEU A 26 9.49 -7.25 -0.28
N LEU A 27 9.81 -5.96 -0.14
CA LEU A 27 10.21 -5.12 -1.27
C LEU A 27 11.58 -5.50 -1.82
N LEU A 28 12.52 -5.85 -0.93
CA LEU A 28 13.86 -6.26 -1.33
C LEU A 28 13.87 -7.57 -2.13
N GLU A 29 12.96 -8.49 -1.80
CA GLU A 29 12.84 -9.79 -2.46
C GLU A 29 12.05 -9.71 -3.77
N ASN A 30 11.05 -8.83 -3.88
CA ASN A 30 10.10 -8.83 -4.99
C ASN A 30 10.15 -7.59 -5.89
N GLY A 31 10.77 -6.49 -5.46
CA GLY A 31 10.70 -5.19 -6.13
C GLY A 31 12.05 -4.49 -6.36
N ALA A 32 13.17 -5.13 -6.00
CA ALA A 32 14.50 -4.53 -6.05
C ALA A 32 15.45 -5.32 -7.00
N PRO A 33 15.29 -5.18 -8.33
CA PRO A 33 16.06 -5.95 -9.31
C PRO A 33 17.55 -5.59 -9.30
N THR A 34 17.92 -4.37 -8.93
CA THR A 34 19.32 -3.91 -8.90
C THR A 34 19.86 -3.70 -7.48
N ALA A 35 21.18 -3.67 -7.34
CA ALA A 35 21.83 -3.32 -6.08
C ALA A 35 21.49 -1.89 -5.62
N SER A 36 21.32 -0.97 -6.58
CA SER A 36 20.92 0.41 -6.30
C SER A 36 19.50 0.48 -5.74
N ASP A 37 18.55 -0.30 -6.27
CA ASP A 37 17.18 -0.36 -5.75
C ASP A 37 17.15 -0.89 -4.31
N LYS A 38 17.91 -1.96 -4.05
CA LYS A 38 18.03 -2.55 -2.70
C LYS A 38 18.57 -1.54 -1.71
N ARG A 39 19.58 -0.77 -2.12
CA ARG A 39 20.17 0.29 -1.30
C ARG A 39 19.15 1.40 -1.03
N LEU A 40 18.45 1.87 -2.06
CA LEU A 40 17.44 2.91 -1.93
C LEU A 40 16.32 2.50 -0.95
N ILE A 41 15.79 1.29 -1.07
CA ILE A 41 14.76 0.76 -0.16
C ILE A 41 15.28 0.68 1.29
N THR A 42 16.51 0.22 1.47
CA THR A 42 17.09 0.03 2.81
C THR A 42 17.34 1.37 3.50
N ASP A 43 17.90 2.33 2.75
CA ASP A 43 18.41 3.59 3.27
C ASP A 43 17.30 4.64 3.40
N ALA A 44 16.41 4.76 2.42
CA ALA A 44 15.44 5.85 2.34
C ALA A 44 14.12 5.57 3.06
N ILE A 45 13.65 4.31 3.09
CA ILE A 45 12.41 3.98 3.79
C ILE A 45 12.69 3.91 5.28
N GLU A 46 11.87 4.51 6.11
CA GLU A 46 11.91 4.32 7.56
C GLU A 46 10.89 3.25 7.99
N ASP A 47 9.63 3.42 7.60
CA ASP A 47 8.52 2.55 7.96
C ASP A 47 7.48 2.44 6.84
N ILE A 48 6.77 1.31 6.79
CA ILE A 48 5.68 1.06 5.84
C ILE A 48 4.50 0.45 6.58
N GLN A 49 3.33 1.06 6.44
CA GLN A 49 2.07 0.59 7.01
C GLN A 49 1.06 0.33 5.89
N TRP A 50 0.48 -0.87 5.88
CA TRP A 50 -0.66 -1.23 5.06
C TRP A 50 -1.94 -0.88 5.81
N LEU A 51 -2.55 0.23 5.41
CA LEU A 51 -3.68 0.84 6.10
C LEU A 51 -5.00 0.17 5.72
N ALA A 52 -5.20 -0.08 4.43
CA ALA A 52 -6.47 -0.62 3.93
C ALA A 52 -6.30 -1.43 2.64
N ALA A 53 -7.25 -2.32 2.40
CA ALA A 53 -7.43 -3.04 1.14
C ALA A 53 -8.85 -2.79 0.62
N LEU A 54 -8.95 -2.03 -0.47
CA LEU A 54 -10.22 -1.66 -1.06
C LEU A 54 -10.65 -2.73 -2.05
N LYS A 55 -11.68 -3.48 -1.68
CA LYS A 55 -12.30 -4.56 -2.45
C LYS A 55 -13.78 -4.28 -2.70
N PRO A 56 -14.41 -4.92 -3.71
CA PRO A 56 -15.84 -4.74 -3.97
C PRO A 56 -16.73 -4.99 -2.74
N ASN A 57 -16.41 -5.99 -1.94
CA ASN A 57 -17.14 -6.31 -0.71
C ASN A 57 -16.89 -5.34 0.47
N THR A 58 -15.88 -4.47 0.38
CA THR A 58 -15.54 -3.50 1.44
C THR A 58 -16.02 -2.09 1.13
N ILE A 59 -16.00 -1.68 -0.14
CA ILE A 59 -16.33 -0.31 -0.57
C ILE A 59 -17.46 -0.22 -1.58
N GLY A 60 -18.01 -1.35 -2.04
CA GLY A 60 -19.12 -1.37 -3.01
C GLY A 60 -18.74 -0.96 -4.44
N VAL A 61 -17.45 -0.79 -4.74
CA VAL A 61 -16.95 -0.49 -6.08
C VAL A 61 -16.57 -1.80 -6.78
N PRO A 62 -17.17 -2.13 -7.94
CA PRO A 62 -16.85 -3.36 -8.67
C PRO A 62 -15.37 -3.45 -9.07
N GLU A 63 -14.87 -4.68 -9.12
CA GLU A 63 -13.56 -4.96 -9.72
C GLU A 63 -13.59 -4.69 -11.22
N TYR A 64 -12.45 -4.28 -11.76
CA TYR A 64 -12.29 -4.09 -13.21
C TYR A 64 -11.50 -5.25 -13.80
N ARG A 65 -12.02 -5.85 -14.87
CA ARG A 65 -11.33 -6.90 -15.63
C ARG A 65 -11.54 -6.69 -17.12
N ASP A 66 -10.46 -6.74 -17.88
CA ASP A 66 -10.49 -6.82 -19.34
C ASP A 66 -9.47 -7.86 -19.85
N THR A 67 -9.27 -7.92 -21.16
CA THR A 67 -8.34 -8.89 -21.78
C THR A 67 -6.86 -8.59 -21.50
N GLN A 68 -6.53 -7.41 -20.99
CA GLN A 68 -5.16 -6.96 -20.72
C GLN A 68 -4.82 -6.94 -19.23
N ARG A 69 -5.80 -6.71 -18.34
CA ARG A 69 -5.57 -6.51 -16.91
C ARG A 69 -6.78 -6.75 -16.02
N GLU A 70 -6.47 -7.04 -14.77
CA GLU A 70 -7.43 -7.14 -13.68
C GLU A 70 -7.03 -6.22 -12.52
N TYR A 71 -7.97 -5.45 -12.00
CA TYR A 71 -7.85 -4.65 -10.78
C TYR A 71 -8.88 -5.13 -9.77
N LEU A 72 -8.47 -6.11 -8.96
CA LEU A 72 -9.35 -6.79 -7.99
C LEU A 72 -9.43 -6.05 -6.65
N GLU A 73 -8.35 -5.35 -6.30
CA GLU A 73 -8.22 -4.60 -5.06
C GLU A 73 -7.28 -3.40 -5.23
N VAL A 74 -7.42 -2.42 -4.34
CA VAL A 74 -6.47 -1.30 -4.19
C VAL A 74 -5.91 -1.31 -2.78
N ALA A 75 -4.60 -1.49 -2.64
CA ALA A 75 -3.92 -1.37 -1.35
C ALA A 75 -3.58 0.10 -1.05
N VAL A 76 -3.90 0.55 0.16
CA VAL A 76 -3.51 1.87 0.68
C VAL A 76 -2.31 1.69 1.61
N LEU A 77 -1.16 2.20 1.19
CA LEU A 77 0.08 2.15 1.96
C LEU A 77 0.46 3.56 2.42
N ALA A 78 0.93 3.67 3.66
CA ALA A 78 1.64 4.85 4.15
C ALA A 78 3.12 4.50 4.34
N VAL A 79 3.98 5.29 3.72
CA VAL A 79 5.44 5.12 3.80
C VAL A 79 6.04 6.36 4.45
N THR A 80 6.83 6.14 5.51
CA THR A 80 7.67 7.19 6.08
C THR A 80 9.06 7.05 5.45
N LEU A 81 9.61 8.16 4.99
CA LEU A 81 10.95 8.25 4.42
C LEU A 81 11.87 9.02 5.37
N ARG A 82 13.18 8.73 5.31
CA ARG A 82 14.23 9.45 6.03
C ARG A 82 14.62 10.75 5.34
#